data_AF-K6DEA9-F1
#
_entry.id   AF-K6DEA9-F1
#
_cell.length_a   1.000
_cell.length_b   1.000
_cell.length_c   1.000
_cell.angle_alpha   90.00
_cell.angle_beta   90.00
_cell.angle_gamma   90.00
#
_symmetry.space_group_name_H-M   'P 1'
#
loop_
_entity.id
_entity.type
_entity.pdbx_description
1 polymer ?
#
loop_
_entity_poly.entity_id
_entity_poly.type
_entity_poly.pdbx_seq_one_letter_code
_entity_poly.pdbx_strand_id
1 'polypeptide(L)'
;MDTKEQSLLNYYYSKLMDHTFDEKDVYAFLQLIRNRSKENRCINELTDFVVQRDQYTGYIKGYLFEMRKKFESLGKTKTALRIEDVFSFKEMKNGINKALEQWQLDGLTNAQMNDFVTCLISILQQIPIMDDDREIGKLFFAISSKQIILMAEIEVYQNMFKKTNAVFPVLTANNSYLDMKKQDRYDTPYLFADKVIEIMSQDGKLEMIIPD
;
A
#
# COMPACT_ATOMS: atom_id res chain seq x y z
N MET A 1 9.43 -0.99 25.38
CA MET A 1 9.07 -2.31 24.83
C MET A 1 9.33 -3.27 25.95
N ASP A 2 8.35 -4.09 26.33
CA ASP A 2 8.68 -5.17 27.25
C ASP A 2 9.56 -6.21 26.52
N THR A 3 10.12 -7.14 27.29
CA THR A 3 11.00 -8.17 26.74
C THR A 3 10.31 -9.03 25.68
N LYS A 4 8.99 -9.20 25.75
CA LYS A 4 8.22 -9.99 24.77
C LYS A 4 8.07 -9.23 23.46
N GLU A 5 7.68 -7.96 23.50
CA GLU A 5 7.63 -7.10 22.31
C GLU A 5 9.01 -7.01 21.63
N GLN A 6 10.11 -6.94 22.40
CA GLN A 6 11.47 -6.96 21.84
C GLN A 6 11.84 -8.28 21.17
N SER A 7 11.49 -9.40 21.80
CA SER A 7 11.67 -10.71 21.18
C SER A 7 10.87 -10.85 19.88
N LEU A 8 9.64 -10.33 19.84
CA LEU A 8 8.80 -10.34 18.64
C LEU A 8 9.37 -9.45 17.53
N LEU A 9 9.84 -8.23 17.87
CA LEU A 9 10.46 -7.35 16.89
C LEU A 9 11.67 -8.03 16.25
N ASN A 10 12.56 -8.60 17.05
CA ASN A 10 13.74 -9.30 16.55
C ASN A 10 13.35 -10.51 15.68
N TYR A 11 12.32 -11.26 16.06
CA TYR A 11 11.82 -12.39 15.28
C TYR A 11 11.36 -11.95 13.88
N TYR A 12 10.49 -10.95 13.79
CA TYR A 12 10.01 -10.47 12.49
C TYR A 12 11.09 -9.76 11.69
N TYR A 13 11.99 -9.03 12.36
CA TYR A 13 13.15 -8.43 11.71
C TYR A 13 14.05 -9.50 11.08
N SER A 14 14.36 -10.60 11.77
CA SER A 14 15.13 -11.69 11.18
C SER A 14 14.44 -12.26 9.93
N LYS A 15 13.11 -12.44 9.95
CA LYS A 15 12.38 -12.87 8.76
C LYS A 15 12.48 -11.88 7.59
N LEU A 16 12.41 -10.58 7.87
CA LEU A 16 12.62 -9.52 6.87
C LEU A 16 14.03 -9.59 6.26
N MET A 17 15.04 -9.80 7.10
CA MET A 17 16.43 -9.90 6.66
C MET A 17 16.70 -11.14 5.81
N ASP A 18 16.08 -12.27 6.19
CA ASP A 18 16.28 -13.56 5.55
C ASP A 18 15.34 -13.81 4.36
N HIS A 19 14.48 -12.85 3.98
CA HIS A 19 13.45 -12.99 2.93
C HIS A 19 12.46 -14.16 3.17
N THR A 20 12.21 -14.52 4.43
CA THR A 20 11.32 -15.62 4.82
C THR A 20 9.98 -15.13 5.40
N PHE A 21 9.67 -13.85 5.19
CA PHE A 21 8.45 -13.22 5.67
C PHE A 21 7.31 -13.34 4.66
N ASP A 22 6.09 -13.26 5.16
CA ASP A 22 4.87 -13.09 4.36
C ASP A 22 4.07 -11.84 4.79
N GLU A 23 2.87 -11.64 4.21
CA GLU A 23 2.03 -10.50 4.56
C GLU A 23 1.58 -10.48 6.03
N LYS A 24 1.47 -11.64 6.70
CA LYS A 24 1.06 -11.73 8.10
C LYS A 24 2.20 -11.27 9.01
N ASP A 25 3.43 -11.63 8.64
CA ASP A 25 4.63 -11.14 9.32
C ASP A 25 4.77 -9.61 9.17
N VAL A 26 4.52 -9.06 7.98
CA VAL A 26 4.52 -7.60 7.75
C VAL A 26 3.44 -6.91 8.57
N TYR A 27 2.23 -7.47 8.61
CA TYR A 27 1.14 -6.97 9.44
C TYR A 27 1.53 -6.92 10.93
N ALA A 28 2.11 -7.99 11.45
CA ALA A 28 2.56 -8.07 12.85
C ALA A 28 3.72 -7.10 13.13
N PHE A 29 4.69 -7.00 12.22
CA PHE A 29 5.81 -6.05 12.33
C PHE A 29 5.33 -4.60 12.40
N LEU A 30 4.40 -4.21 11.51
CA LEU A 30 3.81 -2.87 11.50
C LEU A 30 3.15 -2.50 12.83
N GLN A 31 2.45 -3.46 13.47
CA GLN A 31 1.86 -3.22 14.79
C GLN A 31 2.90 -2.95 15.87
N LEU A 32 4.04 -3.65 15.85
CA LEU A 32 5.10 -3.47 16.85
C LEU A 32 5.76 -2.10 16.76
N ILE A 33 5.90 -1.55 15.55
CA ILE A 33 6.55 -0.26 15.32
C ILE A 33 5.59 0.94 15.42
N ARG A 34 4.28 0.72 15.27
CA ARG A 34 3.21 1.75 15.26
C ARG A 34 3.35 2.83 16.34
N ASN A 35 3.43 2.43 17.61
CA ASN A 35 3.42 3.37 18.73
C ASN A 35 4.75 4.11 18.95
N ARG A 36 5.79 3.76 18.18
CA ARG A 36 7.19 4.17 18.42
C ARG A 36 7.73 5.04 17.30
N SER A 37 7.10 5.02 16.13
CA SER A 37 7.46 5.86 14.99
C SER A 37 6.73 7.23 14.96
N LYS A 38 6.28 7.77 16.11
CA LYS A 38 5.44 8.99 16.20
C LYS A 38 5.97 10.23 15.46
N GLU A 39 7.29 10.34 15.30
CA GLU A 39 7.92 11.44 14.57
C GLU A 39 8.01 11.20 13.05
N ASN A 40 7.75 9.98 12.60
CA ASN A 40 7.75 9.58 11.20
C ASN A 40 6.31 9.48 10.67
N ARG A 41 5.84 10.55 10.02
CA ARG A 41 4.49 10.63 9.44
C ARG A 41 4.19 9.42 8.55
N CYS A 42 5.10 9.03 7.66
CA CYS A 42 4.87 7.93 6.73
C CYS A 42 4.57 6.61 7.45
N ILE A 43 5.40 6.24 8.44
CA ILE A 43 5.20 4.98 9.18
C ILE A 43 3.97 5.05 10.07
N ASN A 44 3.69 6.16 10.73
CA ASN A 44 2.46 6.29 11.53
C ASN A 44 1.22 6.15 10.66
N GLU A 45 1.16 6.88 9.55
CA GLU A 45 0.01 6.85 8.64
C GLU A 45 -0.19 5.45 8.04
N LEU A 46 0.89 4.77 7.63
CA LEU A 46 0.80 3.41 7.10
C LEU A 46 0.37 2.40 8.17
N THR A 47 0.94 2.47 9.37
CA THR A 47 0.59 1.55 10.47
C THR A 47 -0.82 1.79 10.98
N ASP A 48 -1.26 3.05 11.10
CA ASP A 48 -2.63 3.40 11.43
C ASP A 48 -3.60 2.92 10.36
N PHE A 49 -3.25 3.07 9.07
CA PHE A 49 -4.12 2.61 8.00
C PHE A 49 -4.28 1.08 7.98
N VAL A 50 -3.19 0.34 8.18
CA VAL A 50 -3.22 -1.11 8.28
C VAL A 50 -4.08 -1.60 9.45
N VAL A 51 -4.04 -0.91 10.59
CA VAL A 51 -4.77 -1.32 11.81
C VAL A 51 -6.22 -0.86 11.80
N GLN A 52 -6.48 0.40 11.42
CA GLN A 52 -7.81 1.02 11.49
C GLN A 52 -8.66 0.74 10.25
N ARG A 53 -8.04 0.29 9.15
CA ARG A 53 -8.74 -0.17 7.94
C ARG A 53 -9.69 0.90 7.39
N ASP A 54 -11.00 0.67 7.45
CA ASP A 54 -12.08 1.55 6.99
C ASP A 54 -12.35 2.73 7.92
N GLN A 55 -12.04 2.58 9.22
CA GLN A 55 -12.18 3.61 10.24
C GLN A 55 -11.00 4.59 10.27
N TYR A 56 -10.03 4.41 9.38
CA TYR A 56 -8.82 5.21 9.38
C TYR A 56 -9.11 6.70 9.15
N THR A 57 -8.32 7.51 9.85
CA THR A 57 -8.28 8.97 9.67
C THR A 57 -6.83 9.38 9.44
N GLY A 58 -6.60 10.55 8.84
CA GLY A 58 -5.25 11.08 8.66
C GLY A 58 -4.91 11.50 7.23
N TYR A 59 -3.60 11.60 6.97
CA TYR A 59 -3.02 12.06 5.71
C TYR A 59 -3.43 11.20 4.52
N ILE A 60 -3.46 9.87 4.65
CA ILE A 60 -3.88 8.98 3.54
C ILE A 60 -5.33 9.26 3.15
N LYS A 61 -6.22 9.47 4.13
CA LYS A 61 -7.63 9.82 3.85
C LYS A 61 -7.69 11.18 3.18
N GLY A 62 -6.95 12.16 3.69
CA GLY A 62 -6.81 13.48 3.07
C GLY A 62 -6.36 13.39 1.60
N TYR A 63 -5.37 12.56 1.30
CA TYR A 63 -4.87 12.31 -0.05
C TYR A 63 -5.96 11.73 -0.97
N LEU A 64 -6.69 10.69 -0.54
CA LEU A 64 -7.76 10.10 -1.37
C LEU A 64 -8.84 11.12 -1.71
N PHE A 65 -9.25 11.94 -0.73
CA PHE A 65 -10.26 12.98 -0.93
C PHE A 65 -9.73 14.15 -1.76
N GLU A 66 -8.45 14.49 -1.66
CA GLU A 66 -7.81 15.46 -2.55
C GLU A 66 -7.81 14.96 -3.99
N MET A 67 -7.45 13.70 -4.24
CA MET A 67 -7.50 13.10 -5.58
C MET A 67 -8.93 13.09 -6.12
N ARG A 68 -9.91 12.68 -5.32
CA ARG A 68 -11.35 12.76 -5.67
C ARG A 68 -11.73 14.15 -6.17
N LYS A 69 -11.39 15.20 -5.43
CA LYS A 69 -11.64 16.61 -5.83
C LYS A 69 -10.93 17.02 -7.12
N LYS A 70 -9.70 16.54 -7.34
CA LYS A 70 -8.97 16.78 -8.60
C LYS A 70 -9.68 16.14 -9.79
N PHE A 71 -10.24 14.94 -9.63
CA PHE A 71 -11.03 14.29 -10.68
C PHE A 71 -12.39 14.95 -10.93
N GLU A 72 -13.05 15.47 -9.89
CA GLU A 72 -14.30 16.24 -10.03
C GLU A 72 -14.12 17.59 -10.74
N SER A 73 -12.90 18.15 -10.69
CA SER A 73 -12.52 19.37 -11.39
C SER A 73 -11.91 19.13 -12.77
N LEU A 74 -11.72 17.87 -13.17
CA LEU A 74 -11.13 17.49 -14.44
C LEU A 74 -12.01 17.94 -15.61
N GLY A 75 -11.42 18.68 -16.56
CA GLY A 75 -12.13 19.34 -17.67
C GLY A 75 -12.54 20.80 -17.39
N LYS A 76 -12.46 21.28 -16.13
CA LYS A 76 -12.63 22.71 -15.80
C LYS A 76 -11.29 23.47 -15.81
N THR A 77 -10.19 22.77 -15.58
CA THR A 77 -8.82 23.31 -15.61
C THR A 77 -8.06 22.79 -16.82
N LYS A 78 -7.30 23.65 -17.52
CA LYS A 78 -6.46 23.26 -18.67
C LYS A 78 -5.13 22.60 -18.28
N THR A 79 -4.95 22.27 -17.00
CA THR A 79 -3.71 21.70 -16.46
C THR A 79 -3.74 20.18 -16.50
N ALA A 80 -2.62 19.57 -16.89
CA ALA A 80 -2.44 18.13 -16.80
C ALA A 80 -2.49 17.70 -15.32
N LEU A 81 -3.29 16.68 -15.01
CA LEU A 81 -3.34 16.09 -13.70
C LEU A 81 -2.20 15.07 -13.59
N ARG A 82 -1.23 15.34 -12.71
CA ARG A 82 -0.21 14.37 -12.32
C ARG A 82 -0.61 13.77 -10.99
N ILE A 83 -0.65 12.44 -10.94
CA ILE A 83 -0.96 11.68 -9.74
C ILE A 83 0.33 11.00 -9.31
N GLU A 84 0.68 11.15 -8.04
CA GLU A 84 1.81 10.50 -7.40
C GLU A 84 1.27 9.66 -6.25
N ASP A 85 2.00 8.59 -5.92
CA ASP A 85 1.69 7.75 -4.76
C ASP A 85 1.60 8.58 -3.48
N VAL A 86 0.78 8.14 -2.53
CA VAL A 86 0.62 8.85 -1.25
C VAL A 86 1.95 8.96 -0.49
N PHE A 87 2.80 7.94 -0.62
CA PHE A 87 4.18 7.94 -0.18
C PHE A 87 5.07 7.34 -1.27
N SER A 88 6.18 8.01 -1.57
CA SER A 88 7.16 7.45 -2.50
C SER A 88 7.88 6.25 -1.89
N PHE A 89 8.40 5.34 -2.74
CA PHE A 89 9.26 4.24 -2.29
C PHE A 89 10.42 4.69 -1.40
N LYS A 90 11.05 5.83 -1.76
CA LYS A 90 12.14 6.43 -0.97
C LYS A 90 11.67 6.90 0.40
N GLU A 91 10.49 7.52 0.48
CA GLU A 91 9.91 7.96 1.75
C GLU A 91 9.60 6.77 2.66
N MET A 92 8.97 5.71 2.12
CA MET A 92 8.68 4.48 2.85
C MET A 92 9.96 3.79 3.34
N LYS A 93 10.97 3.63 2.46
CA LYS A 93 12.26 3.04 2.82
C LYS A 93 12.96 3.81 3.94
N ASN A 94 13.04 5.13 3.80
CA ASN A 94 13.62 5.98 4.83
C ASN A 94 12.84 5.87 6.14
N GLY A 95 11.52 5.73 6.05
CA GLY A 95 10.67 5.58 7.21
C GLY A 95 10.91 4.29 7.98
N ILE A 96 10.93 3.16 7.28
CA ILE A 96 11.20 1.85 7.88
C ILE A 96 12.62 1.80 8.44
N ASN A 97 13.61 2.28 7.70
CA ASN A 97 15.00 2.26 8.16
C ASN A 97 15.22 3.17 9.39
N LYS A 98 14.56 4.33 9.44
CA LYS A 98 14.58 5.19 10.63
C LYS A 98 13.91 4.52 11.82
N ALA A 99 12.84 3.74 11.61
CA ALA A 99 12.24 2.96 12.68
C ALA A 99 13.25 1.91 13.20
N LEU A 100 13.86 1.13 12.30
CA LEU A 100 14.86 0.11 12.62
C LEU A 100 16.09 0.66 13.37
N GLU A 101 16.56 1.84 12.98
CA GLU A 101 17.68 2.54 13.63
C GLU A 101 17.42 2.82 15.12
N GLN A 102 16.17 3.08 15.52
CA GLN A 102 15.81 3.29 16.94
C GLN A 102 16.11 2.05 17.80
N TRP A 103 16.25 0.88 17.18
CA TRP A 103 16.57 -0.39 17.84
C TRP A 103 17.96 -0.92 17.47
N GLN A 104 18.81 -0.09 16.85
CA GLN A 104 20.15 -0.47 16.39
C GLN A 104 20.12 -1.65 15.41
N LEU A 105 19.06 -1.75 14.61
CA LEU A 105 18.91 -2.74 13.56
C LEU A 105 19.31 -2.13 12.21
N ASP A 106 19.84 -2.97 11.32
CA ASP A 106 20.23 -2.53 9.98
C ASP A 106 18.99 -2.21 9.13
N GLY A 107 19.15 -1.26 8.22
CA GLY A 107 18.09 -0.88 7.29
C GLY A 107 17.86 -1.93 6.20
N LEU A 108 16.63 -1.99 5.70
CA LEU A 108 16.27 -2.89 4.60
C LEU A 108 16.93 -2.46 3.28
N THR A 109 17.30 -3.45 2.47
CA THR A 109 17.73 -3.29 1.09
C THR A 109 16.55 -2.90 0.18
N ASN A 110 16.84 -2.52 -1.08
CA ASN A 110 15.77 -2.22 -2.04
C ASN A 110 14.90 -3.44 -2.35
N ALA A 111 15.48 -4.64 -2.38
CA ALA A 111 14.74 -5.88 -2.64
C ALA A 111 13.78 -6.18 -1.48
N GLN A 112 14.29 -6.20 -0.24
CA GLN A 112 13.49 -6.39 0.97
C GLN A 112 12.39 -5.34 1.10
N MET A 113 12.68 -4.08 0.75
CA MET A 113 11.66 -3.03 0.75
C MET A 113 10.62 -3.23 -0.35
N ASN A 114 10.98 -3.72 -1.53
CA ASN A 114 10.01 -4.05 -2.59
C ASN A 114 9.06 -5.17 -2.15
N ASP A 115 9.61 -6.20 -1.53
CA ASP A 115 8.88 -7.31 -0.91
C ASP A 115 7.93 -6.81 0.18
N PHE A 116 8.41 -5.93 1.05
CA PHE A 116 7.62 -5.30 2.10
C PHE A 116 6.45 -4.50 1.55
N VAL A 117 6.68 -3.65 0.54
CA VAL A 117 5.61 -2.84 -0.07
C VAL A 117 4.61 -3.73 -0.81
N THR A 118 5.07 -4.82 -1.45
CA THR A 118 4.17 -5.78 -2.10
C THR A 118 3.23 -6.43 -1.09
N CYS A 119 3.75 -6.87 0.06
CA CYS A 119 2.94 -7.36 1.17
C CYS A 119 1.99 -6.29 1.69
N LEU A 120 2.45 -5.04 1.83
CA LEU A 120 1.61 -3.92 2.28
C LEU A 120 0.45 -3.64 1.32
N ILE A 121 0.70 -3.68 0.01
CA ILE A 121 -0.35 -3.54 -1.03
C ILE A 121 -1.37 -4.68 -0.89
N SER A 122 -0.90 -5.92 -0.68
CA SER A 122 -1.76 -7.08 -0.43
C SER A 122 -2.62 -6.88 0.81
N ILE A 123 -2.02 -6.48 1.94
CA ILE A 123 -2.75 -6.23 3.19
C ILE A 123 -3.84 -5.18 2.95
N LEU A 124 -3.52 -4.06 2.29
CA LEU A 124 -4.43 -2.91 2.15
C LEU A 124 -5.53 -3.07 1.09
N GLN A 125 -5.55 -4.17 0.34
CA GLN A 125 -6.59 -4.40 -0.65
C GLN A 125 -7.97 -4.56 0.01
N GLN A 126 -9.00 -4.29 -0.78
CA GLN A 126 -10.41 -4.47 -0.44
C GLN A 126 -10.89 -3.62 0.76
N ILE A 127 -10.09 -2.65 1.24
CA ILE A 127 -10.54 -1.67 2.23
C ILE A 127 -11.54 -0.70 1.56
N PRO A 128 -12.75 -0.54 2.10
CA PRO A 128 -13.70 0.45 1.59
C PRO A 128 -13.24 1.87 1.93
N ILE A 129 -13.52 2.79 1.02
CA ILE A 129 -13.24 4.22 1.18
C ILE A 129 -14.53 4.89 1.62
N MET A 130 -14.55 5.33 2.87
CA MET A 130 -15.74 5.86 3.54
C MET A 130 -15.76 7.40 3.55
N ASP A 131 -16.87 7.97 3.11
CA ASP A 131 -17.27 9.37 3.26
C ASP A 131 -18.39 9.42 4.30
N ASP A 132 -18.06 9.86 5.50
CA ASP A 132 -18.85 9.59 6.72
C ASP A 132 -19.21 8.10 6.81
N ASP A 133 -20.50 7.76 6.83
CA ASP A 133 -21.00 6.38 6.90
C ASP A 133 -21.30 5.75 5.52
N ARG A 134 -20.94 6.45 4.42
CA ARG A 134 -21.20 5.98 3.06
C ARG A 134 -19.91 5.48 2.41
N GLU A 135 -19.96 4.25 1.89
CA GLU A 135 -18.93 3.75 0.97
C GLU A 135 -19.02 4.53 -0.36
N ILE A 136 -17.92 5.17 -0.72
CA ILE A 136 -17.76 5.93 -1.97
C ILE A 136 -16.74 5.29 -2.91
N GLY A 137 -16.20 4.13 -2.57
CA GLY A 137 -15.11 3.53 -3.31
C GLY A 137 -14.41 2.44 -2.52
N LYS A 138 -13.36 1.88 -3.11
CA LYS A 138 -12.60 0.77 -2.52
C LYS A 138 -11.15 0.77 -3.01
N LEU A 139 -10.28 0.18 -2.21
CA LEU A 139 -8.92 -0.15 -2.62
C LEU A 139 -8.85 -1.52 -3.26
N PHE A 140 -8.04 -1.65 -4.29
CA PHE A 140 -7.87 -2.88 -5.07
C PHE A 140 -6.41 -3.19 -5.28
N PHE A 141 -6.11 -4.49 -5.30
CA PHE A 141 -4.84 -4.97 -5.80
C PHE A 141 -4.85 -4.91 -7.32
N ALA A 142 -3.80 -4.36 -7.92
CA ALA A 142 -3.61 -4.37 -9.36
C ALA A 142 -2.17 -4.74 -9.74
N ILE A 143 -2.00 -5.32 -10.92
CA ILE A 143 -0.68 -5.72 -11.42
C ILE A 143 -0.53 -5.44 -12.91
N SER A 144 0.63 -4.96 -13.31
CA SER A 144 1.06 -4.82 -14.70
C SER A 144 2.34 -5.60 -14.96
N SER A 145 2.87 -5.57 -16.18
CA SER A 145 4.14 -6.23 -16.50
C SER A 145 5.32 -5.72 -15.67
N LYS A 146 5.22 -4.50 -15.11
CA LYS A 146 6.31 -3.85 -14.37
C LYS A 146 5.98 -3.52 -12.93
N GLN A 147 4.72 -3.41 -12.56
CA GLN A 147 4.34 -2.84 -11.27
C GLN A 147 3.24 -3.65 -10.59
N ILE A 148 3.31 -3.68 -9.26
CA ILE A 148 2.21 -4.05 -8.37
C ILE A 148 1.71 -2.75 -7.75
N ILE A 149 0.39 -2.56 -7.71
CA ILE A 149 -0.21 -1.27 -7.41
C ILE A 149 -1.40 -1.47 -6.47
N LEU A 150 -1.44 -0.69 -5.40
CA LEU A 150 -2.67 -0.45 -4.65
C LEU A 150 -3.45 0.65 -5.38
N MET A 151 -4.55 0.28 -6.04
CA MET A 151 -5.39 1.21 -6.79
C MET A 151 -6.56 1.65 -5.92
N ALA A 152 -6.86 2.94 -5.92
CA ALA A 152 -8.14 3.46 -5.41
C ALA A 152 -9.12 3.60 -6.57
N GLU A 153 -10.32 3.09 -6.38
CA GLU A 153 -11.48 3.41 -7.20
C GLU A 153 -12.48 4.18 -6.36
N ILE A 154 -12.80 5.42 -6.76
CA ILE A 154 -13.68 6.32 -6.01
C ILE A 154 -14.75 6.93 -6.92
N GLU A 155 -15.98 6.97 -6.44
CA GLU A 155 -17.10 7.68 -7.05
C GLU A 155 -16.83 9.20 -7.11
N VAL A 156 -16.92 9.76 -8.32
CA VAL A 156 -16.78 11.21 -8.59
C VAL A 156 -17.96 11.72 -9.40
N TYR A 157 -18.35 12.97 -9.16
CA TYR A 157 -19.38 13.67 -9.94
C TYR A 157 -18.73 14.67 -10.89
N GLN A 158 -18.86 14.42 -12.18
CA GLN A 158 -18.46 15.36 -13.22
C GLN A 158 -19.65 16.23 -13.64
N ASN A 159 -19.40 17.54 -13.77
CA ASN A 159 -20.39 18.54 -14.21
C ASN A 159 -21.72 18.51 -13.44
N MET A 160 -21.66 18.22 -12.13
CA MET A 160 -22.81 18.13 -11.19
C MET A 160 -23.86 17.04 -11.48
N PHE A 161 -23.77 16.29 -12.58
CA PHE A 161 -24.83 15.33 -12.96
C PHE A 161 -24.32 13.95 -13.39
N LYS A 162 -23.07 13.81 -13.84
CA LYS A 162 -22.55 12.53 -14.32
C LYS A 162 -21.72 11.86 -13.23
N LYS A 163 -22.26 10.78 -12.67
CA LYS A 163 -21.51 9.88 -11.78
C LYS A 163 -20.57 9.00 -12.62
N THR A 164 -19.31 8.96 -12.26
CA THR A 164 -18.29 8.07 -12.83
C THR A 164 -17.32 7.65 -11.73
N ASN A 165 -16.47 6.66 -12.00
CA ASN A 165 -15.41 6.27 -11.07
C ASN A 165 -14.08 6.85 -11.53
N ALA A 166 -13.32 7.38 -10.59
CA ALA A 166 -11.93 7.75 -10.76
C ALA A 166 -11.06 6.61 -10.23
N VAL A 167 -10.11 6.18 -11.05
CA VAL A 167 -9.18 5.10 -10.73
C VAL A 167 -7.77 5.64 -10.75
N PHE A 168 -7.03 5.49 -9.64
CA PHE A 168 -5.69 6.06 -9.51
C PHE A 168 -4.80 5.29 -8.52
N PRO A 169 -3.46 5.33 -8.70
CA PRO A 169 -2.54 4.63 -7.82
C PRO A 169 -2.45 5.30 -6.44
N VAL A 170 -2.33 4.48 -5.40
CA VAL A 170 -2.09 4.90 -4.01
C VAL A 170 -0.67 4.54 -3.58
N LEU A 171 -0.26 3.29 -3.85
CA LEU A 171 1.10 2.78 -3.57
C LEU A 171 1.55 1.90 -4.73
N THR A 172 2.86 1.91 -5.02
CA THR A 172 3.46 1.06 -6.05
C THR A 172 4.69 0.29 -5.56
N ALA A 173 4.85 -0.91 -6.09
CA ALA A 173 6.04 -1.75 -6.00
C ALA A 173 6.41 -2.28 -7.40
N ASN A 174 7.62 -2.78 -7.57
CA ASN A 174 8.00 -3.46 -8.81
C ASN A 174 7.39 -4.85 -8.85
N ASN A 175 6.84 -5.23 -10.01
CA ASN A 175 6.49 -6.61 -10.28
C ASN A 175 7.78 -7.40 -10.56
N SER A 176 8.23 -8.17 -9.58
CA SER A 176 9.34 -9.12 -9.70
C SER A 176 8.90 -10.57 -9.47
N TYR A 177 7.58 -10.81 -9.43
CA TYR A 177 6.98 -12.07 -8.98
C TYR A 177 6.29 -12.84 -10.10
N LEU A 178 5.69 -12.13 -11.06
CA LEU A 178 4.94 -12.72 -12.15
C LEU A 178 5.45 -12.21 -13.49
N ASP A 179 5.84 -13.13 -14.37
CA ASP A 179 6.13 -12.80 -15.77
C ASP A 179 4.81 -12.59 -16.51
N MET A 180 4.51 -11.34 -16.84
CA MET A 180 3.26 -10.94 -17.47
C MET A 180 3.54 -10.14 -18.74
N LYS A 181 2.79 -10.46 -19.80
CA LYS A 181 2.78 -9.62 -21.00
C LYS A 181 1.98 -8.35 -20.72
N LYS A 182 2.42 -7.24 -21.31
CA LYS A 182 1.64 -6.00 -21.32
C LYS A 182 0.27 -6.25 -21.92
N GLN A 183 -0.77 -5.73 -21.26
CA GLN A 183 -2.14 -5.81 -21.78
C GLN A 183 -2.31 -4.97 -23.05
N ASP A 184 -1.66 -3.81 -23.09
CA ASP A 184 -1.73 -2.87 -24.20
C ASP A 184 -0.43 -2.07 -24.34
N ARG A 185 -0.44 -1.05 -25.21
CA ARG A 185 0.72 -0.16 -25.43
C ARG A 185 1.14 0.62 -24.18
N TYR A 186 0.25 0.81 -23.21
CA TYR A 186 0.46 1.57 -21.99
C TYR A 186 0.73 0.68 -20.77
N ASP A 187 0.69 -0.64 -20.93
CA ASP A 187 0.83 -1.61 -19.83
C ASP A 187 -0.25 -1.40 -18.75
N THR A 188 -1.50 -1.23 -19.20
CA THR A 188 -2.65 -1.07 -18.30
C THR A 188 -2.70 -2.21 -17.27
N PRO A 189 -2.76 -1.89 -15.96
CA PRO A 189 -2.81 -2.90 -14.90
C PRO A 189 -4.09 -3.73 -14.92
N TYR A 190 -3.97 -5.03 -14.64
CA TYR A 190 -5.09 -5.89 -14.29
C TYR A 190 -5.57 -5.56 -12.89
N LEU A 191 -6.85 -5.22 -12.73
CA LEU A 191 -7.47 -4.91 -11.44
C LEU A 191 -8.20 -6.15 -10.89
N PHE A 192 -7.87 -6.56 -9.67
CA PHE A 192 -8.55 -7.67 -9.00
C PHE A 192 -9.71 -7.14 -8.15
N ALA A 193 -10.89 -7.00 -8.77
CA ALA A 193 -12.09 -6.48 -8.11
C ALA A 193 -12.68 -7.47 -7.09
N ASP A 194 -12.81 -8.74 -7.47
CA ASP A 194 -13.53 -9.75 -6.69
C ASP A 194 -12.63 -10.84 -6.09
N LYS A 195 -11.30 -10.67 -6.20
CA LYS A 195 -10.30 -11.63 -5.71
C LYS A 195 -9.43 -10.98 -4.65
N VAL A 196 -9.11 -11.74 -3.62
CA VAL A 196 -8.12 -11.37 -2.60
C VAL A 196 -6.82 -12.04 -2.98
N ILE A 197 -5.83 -11.22 -3.33
CA ILE A 197 -4.47 -11.71 -3.60
C ILE A 197 -3.78 -11.97 -2.26
N GLU A 198 -3.05 -13.06 -2.12
CA GLU A 198 -2.25 -13.30 -0.91
C GLU A 198 -0.78 -13.35 -1.27
N ILE A 199 0.06 -12.75 -0.41
CA ILE A 199 1.52 -12.81 -0.56
C ILE A 199 2.08 -13.74 0.51
N MET A 200 2.60 -14.88 0.09
CA MET A 200 3.07 -15.95 0.96
C MET A 200 4.55 -16.22 0.78
N SER A 201 5.24 -16.64 1.86
CA SER A 201 6.57 -17.23 1.74
C SER A 201 6.44 -18.73 1.49
N GLN A 202 6.96 -19.21 0.37
CA GLN A 202 7.08 -20.63 0.03
C GLN A 202 8.54 -20.93 -0.35
N ASP A 203 9.12 -21.97 0.27
CA ASP A 203 10.51 -22.39 0.02
C ASP A 203 11.56 -21.25 0.05
N GLY A 204 11.36 -20.28 0.95
CA GLY A 204 12.24 -19.13 1.12
C GLY A 204 12.12 -18.06 0.02
N LYS A 205 11.01 -18.06 -0.73
CA LYS A 205 10.67 -17.04 -1.72
C LYS A 205 9.27 -16.50 -1.48
N LEU A 206 9.09 -15.22 -1.78
CA LEU A 206 7.77 -14.60 -1.80
C LEU A 206 7.05 -14.96 -3.09
N GLU A 207 5.85 -15.49 -2.95
CA GLU A 207 4.96 -15.88 -4.03
C GLU A 207 3.62 -15.17 -3.92
N MET A 208 3.04 -14.86 -5.08
CA MET A 208 1.72 -14.26 -5.20
C MET A 208 0.70 -15.35 -5.49
N ILE A 209 -0.23 -15.54 -4.56
CA ILE A 209 -1.32 -16.49 -4.69
C ILE A 209 -2.53 -15.73 -5.22
N ILE A 210 -2.92 -16.05 -6.46
CA ILE A 210 -4.11 -15.52 -7.12
C ILE A 210 -5.18 -16.62 -7.05
N PRO A 211 -6.30 -16.42 -6.33
CA PRO A 211 -7.37 -17.40 -6.27
C PRO A 211 -7.94 -17.71 -7.67
N ASP A 212 -8.34 -18.95 -7.91
CA ASP A 212 -8.97 -19.39 -9.16
C ASP A 212 -10.27 -18.64 -9.48
#